data_AF-A0A7C3LGB5-F1
#
_entry.id   AF-A0A7C3LGB5-F1
#
_cell.length_a   1.000
_cell.length_b   1.000
_cell.length_c   1.000
_cell.angle_alpha   90.00
_cell.angle_beta   90.00
_cell.angle_gamma   90.00
#
_symmetry.space_group_name_H-M   'P 1'
#
loop_
_entity.id
_entity.type
_entity.pdbx_description
1 polymer ?
#
loop_
_entity_poly.entity_id
_entity_poly.type
_entity_poly.pdbx_seq_one_letter_code
_entity_poly.pdbx_strand_id
1 'polypeptide(L)' 'MPALELKLTMPSDLADKAESAGLLTSEAIINLIQEEIQRQQLVNQLFNAAGRLAALDLPPLTDAEIELEIQASRHARRS' A
#
# COMPACT_ATOMS: atom_id res chain seq x y z
N MET A 1 1.19 -8.37 26.56
CA MET A 1 1.04 -7.59 25.31
C MET A 1 1.09 -6.12 25.69
N PRO A 2 1.86 -5.27 24.99
CA PRO A 2 1.84 -3.83 25.27
C PRO A 2 0.46 -3.26 24.94
N ALA A 3 -0.08 -2.44 25.84
CA ALA A 3 -1.31 -1.69 25.63
C ALA A 3 -0.96 -0.24 25.30
N LEU A 4 -1.66 0.36 24.34
CA LEU A 4 -1.54 1.76 23.99
C LEU A 4 -2.91 2.42 24.20
N GLU A 5 -2.94 3.50 24.98
CA GLU A 5 -4.15 4.30 25.20
C GLU A 5 -4.17 5.48 24.25
N LEU A 6 -5.32 5.71 23.62
CA LEU A 6 -5.53 6.80 22.67
C LEU A 6 -6.66 7.69 23.18
N LYS A 7 -6.39 8.99 23.35
CA LYS A 7 -7.42 9.99 23.63
C LYS A 7 -7.59 10.89 22.41
N LEU A 8 -8.80 10.92 21.86
CA LEU A 8 -9.15 11.71 20.69
C LEU A 8 -10.09 12.84 21.08
N THR A 9 -9.91 14.00 20.44
CA THR A 9 -10.89 15.08 20.47
C THR A 9 -11.52 15.14 19.10
N MET A 10 -12.84 15.04 19.04
CA MET A 10 -13.58 15.06 17.77
C MET A 10 -14.91 15.78 17.94
N PRO A 11 -15.49 16.31 16.84
CA PRO A 11 -16.83 16.88 16.84
C PRO A 11 -17.86 15.87 17.37
N SER A 12 -18.82 16.33 18.18
CA SER A 12 -19.81 15.45 18.81
C SER A 12 -20.65 14.71 17.78
N ASP A 13 -21.04 15.37 16.69
CA ASP A 13 -21.82 14.76 15.62
C ASP A 13 -21.08 13.62 14.91
N LEU A 14 -19.75 13.72 14.80
CA LEU A 14 -18.90 12.66 14.27
C LEU A 14 -18.73 11.51 15.27
N ALA A 15 -18.57 11.83 16.56
CA ALA A 15 -18.49 10.83 17.62
C ALA A 15 -19.76 9.97 17.66
N ASP A 16 -20.94 10.61 17.67
CA ASP A 16 -22.23 9.92 17.74
C ASP A 16 -22.45 8.98 16.53
N LYS A 17 -22.06 9.43 15.34
CA LYS A 17 -22.13 8.63 14.10
C LYS A 17 -21.17 7.45 14.15
N ALA A 18 -19.92 7.68 14.58
CA ALA A 18 -18.91 6.63 14.68
C ALA A 18 -19.30 5.59 15.74
N GLU A 19 -19.84 6.02 16.88
CA GLU A 19 -20.36 5.15 17.93
C GLU A 19 -21.53 4.31 17.43
N SER A 20 -22.51 4.95 16.79
CA SER A 20 -23.68 4.26 16.21
C SER A 20 -23.29 3.25 15.12
N ALA A 21 -22.16 3.49 14.43
CA ALA A 21 -21.60 2.58 13.44
C ALA A 21 -20.68 1.49 14.06
N GLY A 22 -20.47 1.48 15.38
CA GLY A 22 -19.62 0.52 16.08
C GLY A 22 -18.11 0.75 15.88
N LEU A 23 -17.72 1.90 15.33
CA LEU A 23 -16.33 2.20 14.95
C LEU A 23 -15.45 2.64 16.14
N LEU A 24 -16.04 2.94 17.29
CA LEU A 24 -15.30 3.37 18.49
C LEU A 24 -14.96 2.22 19.45
N THR A 25 -15.14 0.97 19.02
CA THR A 25 -14.67 -0.20 19.76
C THR A 25 -13.16 -0.40 19.54
N SER A 26 -12.47 -0.96 20.53
CA SER A 26 -11.02 -1.24 20.41
C SER A 26 -10.72 -2.13 19.19
N GLU A 27 -11.56 -3.13 18.92
CA GLU A 27 -11.40 -4.02 17.76
C GLU A 27 -11.56 -3.26 16.43
N ALA A 28 -12.62 -2.46 16.30
CA ALA A 28 -12.84 -1.69 15.07
C ALA A 28 -11.72 -0.68 14.82
N ILE A 29 -11.24 0.02 15.86
CA ILE A 29 -10.12 0.97 15.72
C ILE A 29 -8.82 0.24 15.31
N ILE A 30 -8.54 -0.93 15.89
CA ILE A 30 -7.37 -1.74 15.49
C ILE A 30 -7.48 -2.13 14.01
N ASN A 31 -8.65 -2.59 13.56
CA ASN A 31 -8.87 -2.96 12.17
C ASN A 31 -8.71 -1.76 11.23
N LEU A 32 -9.28 -0.60 11.57
CA LEU A 32 -9.12 0.64 10.80
C LEU A 32 -7.64 1.05 10.67
N ILE A 33 -6.87 0.94 11.75
CA ILE A 33 -5.43 1.25 11.72
C ILE A 33 -4.68 0.26 10.83
N GLN A 34 -4.99 -1.04 10.90
CA GLN A 34 -4.36 -2.06 10.06
C GLN A 34 -4.66 -1.84 8.58
N GLU A 35 -5.91 -1.58 8.23
CA GLU A 35 -6.34 -1.28 6.86
C GLU A 35 -5.65 -0.03 6.32
N GLU A 36 -5.55 1.03 7.13
CA GLU A 36 -4.89 2.27 6.75
C GLU A 36 -3.38 2.07 6.53
N ILE A 37 -2.71 1.29 7.38
CA ILE A 37 -1.30 0.92 7.19
C ILE A 37 -1.13 0.16 5.87
N GLN A 38 -1.98 -0.82 5.58
CA GLN A 38 -1.91 -1.58 4.33
C GLN A 38 -2.12 -0.68 3.12
N ARG A 39 -3.12 0.21 3.18
CA ARG A 39 -3.40 1.18 2.12
C ARG A 39 -2.19 2.07 1.84
N GLN A 40 -1.58 2.62 2.89
CA GLN A 40 -0.38 3.46 2.74
C GLN A 40 0.80 2.66 2.17
N GLN A 41 1.00 1.41 2.62
CA GLN A 41 2.06 0.56 2.10
C GLN A 41 1.89 0.29 0.61
N LEU A 42 0.67 -0.01 0.15
CA LEU A 42 0.41 -0.23 -1.28
C LEU A 42 0.71 1.01 -2.12
N VAL A 43 0.28 2.19 -1.67
CA VAL A 43 0.58 3.47 -2.34
C VAL A 43 2.09 3.71 -2.37
N ASN A 44 2.76 3.55 -1.23
CA ASN A 44 4.19 3.80 -1.12
C ASN A 44 5.02 2.79 -1.91
N GLN A 45 4.58 1.53 -2.04
CA GLN A 45 5.30 0.52 -2.83
C GLN A 45 5.44 0.94 -4.29
N LEU A 46 4.37 1.46 -4.90
CA LEU A 46 4.40 1.95 -6.28
C LEU A 46 5.40 3.09 -6.44
N PHE A 47 5.30 4.13 -5.60
CA PHE A 47 6.18 5.30 -5.69
C PHE A 47 7.62 4.97 -5.33
N ASN A 48 7.87 4.08 -4.38
CA ASN A 48 9.21 3.60 -4.05
C ASN A 48 9.82 2.82 -5.23
N ALA A 49 9.04 1.99 -5.92
CA ALA A 49 9.51 1.28 -7.11
C ALA A 49 9.81 2.25 -8.26
N ALA A 50 8.92 3.21 -8.51
CA ALA A 50 9.12 4.25 -9.52
C ALA A 50 10.35 5.11 -9.22
N GLY A 51 10.56 5.50 -7.95
CA GLY A 51 11.74 6.24 -7.51
C GLY A 51 13.04 5.46 -7.71
N ARG A 52 13.06 4.16 -7.38
CA ARG A 52 14.22 3.30 -7.67
C ARG A 52 14.51 3.21 -9.16
N LEU A 53 13.47 3.05 -9.99
CA LEU A 53 13.62 2.99 -11.45
C LEU A 53 14.16 4.31 -12.02
N ALA A 54 13.61 5.45 -11.58
CA ALA A 54 14.04 6.77 -12.03
C ALA A 54 15.48 7.12 -11.60
N ALA A 55 15.96 6.52 -10.52
CA ALA A 55 17.34 6.70 -10.05
C ALA A 55 18.36 5.84 -10.83
N LEU A 56 17.92 4.92 -11.70
CA LEU A 56 18.83 4.17 -12.55
C LEU A 56 19.31 5.04 -13.71
N ASP A 57 20.61 5.21 -13.82
CA ASP A 57 21.25 5.84 -14.99
C ASP A 57 21.54 4.77 -16.06
N LEU A 58 20.47 4.24 -16.63
CA LEU A 58 20.53 3.26 -17.71
C LEU A 58 19.84 3.82 -18.95
N PRO A 59 20.39 3.58 -20.15
CA PRO A 59 19.71 3.97 -21.38
C PRO A 59 18.38 3.20 -21.49
N PRO A 60 17.33 3.82 -22.05
CA PRO A 60 16.09 3.12 -22.33
C PRO A 60 16.35 2.00 -23.35
N LEU A 61 15.79 0.83 -23.09
CA LEU A 61 15.79 -0.27 -24.05
C LEU A 61 14.95 0.11 -25.27
N THR A 62 15.37 -0.37 -26.43
CA THR A 62 14.56 -0.30 -27.65
C THR A 62 13.43 -1.32 -27.59
N ASP A 63 12.35 -1.06 -28.34
CA ASP A 63 11.21 -1.99 -28.43
C ASP A 63 11.63 -3.41 -28.87
N ALA A 64 12.63 -3.50 -29.76
CA ALA A 64 13.16 -4.78 -30.24
C ALA A 64 13.89 -5.57 -29.14
N GLU A 65 14.67 -4.89 -28.31
CA GLU A 65 15.36 -5.51 -27.16
C GLU A 65 14.35 -5.97 -26.10
N ILE A 66 13.30 -5.19 -25.86
CA ILE A 66 12.20 -5.56 -24.95
C ILE A 66 11.49 -6.83 -25.45
N GLU A 67 11.16 -6.90 -26.74
CA GLU A 67 10.46 -8.06 -27.31
C GLU A 67 11.32 -9.33 -27.23
N LEU A 68 12.63 -9.23 -27.51
CA LEU A 68 13.55 -10.36 -27.39
C LEU A 68 13.59 -10.91 -25.94
N GLU A 69 13.68 -10.02 -24.94
CA GLU A 69 13.71 -10.40 -23.52
C GLU A 69 12.39 -11.07 -23.08
N ILE A 70 11.24 -10.54 -23.53
CA ILE A 70 9.92 -11.12 -23.25
C ILE A 70 9.81 -12.53 -23.84
N GLN A 71 10.24 -12.73 -25.08
CA GLN A 71 10.19 -14.05 -25.73
C GLN A 71 11.08 -15.07 -25.05
N ALA A 72 12.31 -14.68 -24.69
CA ALA A 72 13.24 -15.54 -23.93
C ALA A 72 12.63 -15.98 -22.59
N SER A 73 12.08 -15.02 -21.82
CA SER A 73 11.41 -15.29 -20.54
C SER A 73 10.21 -16.23 -20.68
N ARG A 74 9.39 -16.06 -21.72
CA ARG A 74 8.22 -16.93 -21.99
C ARG A 74 8.64 -18.33 -22.40
N HIS A 75 9.68 -18.46 -23.21
CA HIS A 75 10.22 -19.75 -23.61
C HIS A 75 10.74 -20.54 -22.40
N ALA A 76 11.54 -19.90 -21.55
CA ALA A 76 12.08 -20.49 -20.33
C ALA A 76 11.00 -20.98 -19.35
N ARG A 77 9.81 -20.36 -19.34
CA ARG A 77 8.68 -20.77 -18.48
C ARG A 77 7.90 -21.97 -19.03
N ARG A 78 8.07 -22.30 -20.31
CA ARG A 78 7.36 -23.36 -21.03
C ARG A 78 8.18 -24.64 -21.20
N SER A 79 9.50 -24.54 -21.06
CA SER A 79 10.46 -25.66 -21.00
C SER A 79 10.56 -26.21 -19.58
#